data_AF-A0A7S4G6I4-F1
#
_entry.id   AF-A0A7S4G6I4-F1
#
_cell.length_a   1.000
_cell.length_b   1.000
_cell.length_c   1.000
_cell.angle_alpha   90.00
_cell.angle_beta   90.00
_cell.angle_gamma   90.00
#
_symmetry.space_group_name_H-M   'P 1'
#
loop_
_entity.id
_entity.type
_entity.pdbx_description
1 polymer ?
#
loop_
_entity_poly.entity_id
_entity_poly.type
_entity_poly.pdbx_seq_one_letter_code
_entity_poly.pdbx_strand_id
1 'polypeptide(L)'
;VLLAAGQDFVKLSHDAEKDEVCVELDPSLIESVGRPALGRFLLQLNVYKSTADFEAANALFSSLTSVGEDMLALRPAVLAKRAPKGVFVQPNTTIAADGQVVLQEYPATPEGMVDSFLDRF
;
A
#
# COMPACT_ATOMS: atom_id res chain seq x y z
N VAL A 1 -3.79 12.55 5.18
CA VAL A 1 -4.94 12.41 6.12
C VAL A 1 -4.47 12.26 7.55
N LEU A 2 -3.76 11.18 7.93
CA LEU A 2 -3.38 10.97 9.34
C LEU A 2 -2.38 12.00 9.87
N LEU A 3 -1.37 12.37 9.07
CA LEU A 3 -0.45 13.48 9.40
C LEU A 3 -1.18 14.82 9.57
N ALA A 4 -2.28 15.03 8.83
CA ALA A 4 -3.10 16.23 8.90
C ALA A 4 -4.21 16.16 9.97
N ALA A 5 -4.34 15.03 10.69
CA ALA A 5 -5.35 14.87 11.73
C ALA A 5 -5.06 15.71 12.97
N GLY A 6 -3.81 16.17 13.13
CA GLY A 6 -3.36 17.01 14.24
C GLY A 6 -3.07 16.22 15.51
N GLN A 7 -2.86 16.95 16.61
CA GLN A 7 -2.59 16.41 17.95
C GLN A 7 -1.42 15.45 18.02
N ASP A 8 -0.41 15.64 17.17
CA ASP A 8 0.80 14.82 17.19
C ASP A 8 0.54 13.31 16.98
N PHE A 9 -0.63 12.94 16.45
CA PHE A 9 -1.05 11.54 16.30
C PHE A 9 -0.11 10.74 15.39
N VAL A 10 0.33 11.33 14.29
CA VAL A 10 1.37 10.75 13.42
C VAL A 10 2.45 11.79 13.18
N LYS A 11 3.70 11.39 13.36
CA LYS A 11 4.89 12.20 13.08
C LYS A 11 5.82 11.48 12.13
N LEU A 12 6.57 12.27 11.37
CA LEU A 12 7.68 11.78 10.58
C LEU A 12 8.96 12.35 11.18
N SER A 13 9.89 11.46 11.52
CA SER A 13 11.24 11.83 11.93
C SER A 13 12.25 11.28 10.93
N HIS A 14 13.31 12.04 10.68
CA HIS A 14 14.39 11.65 9.76
C HIS A 14 15.69 11.60 10.55
N ASP A 15 16.28 10.42 10.64
CA ASP A 15 17.61 10.20 11.21
C ASP A 15 18.64 10.39 10.10
N ALA A 16 19.26 11.59 10.07
CA ALA A 16 20.25 11.96 9.07
C ALA A 16 21.56 11.16 9.17
N GLU A 17 21.86 10.55 10.32
CA GLU A 17 23.08 9.73 10.48
C GLU A 17 22.89 8.33 9.89
N LYS A 18 21.65 7.80 9.94
CA LYS A 18 21.32 6.46 9.43
C LYS A 18 20.63 6.46 8.06
N ASP A 19 20.33 7.64 7.51
CA ASP A 19 19.51 7.81 6.30
C ASP A 19 18.18 7.04 6.41
N GLU A 20 17.54 7.18 7.58
CA GLU A 20 16.33 6.45 7.96
C GLU A 20 15.16 7.39 8.23
N VAL A 21 14.00 7.03 7.69
CA VAL A 21 12.74 7.74 7.91
C VAL A 21 11.88 6.90 8.83
N CYS A 22 11.52 7.45 9.98
CA CYS A 22 10.67 6.80 10.96
C CYS A 22 9.27 7.41 10.92
N VAL A 23 8.26 6.53 10.89
CA VAL A 23 6.86 6.91 11.05
C VAL A 23 6.47 6.59 12.49
N GLU A 24 6.22 7.62 13.28
CA GLU A 24 5.80 7.49 14.67
C GLU A 24 4.29 7.70 14.75
N LEU A 25 3.59 6.80 15.43
CA LEU A 25 2.15 6.86 15.63
C LEU A 25 1.83 6.65 17.11
N ASP A 26 1.03 7.52 17.69
CA ASP A 26 0.55 7.38 19.08
C ASP A 26 -0.69 6.48 19.13
N PRO A 27 -0.59 5.26 19.71
CA PRO A 27 -1.72 4.34 19.76
C PRO A 27 -2.90 4.84 20.60
N SER A 28 -2.64 5.70 21.58
CA SER A 28 -3.67 6.23 22.49
C SER A 28 -4.65 7.17 21.77
N LEU A 29 -4.20 7.79 20.67
CA LEU A 29 -4.98 8.74 19.88
C LEU A 29 -5.72 8.08 18.69
N ILE A 30 -5.63 6.75 18.54
CA ILE A 30 -6.31 6.03 17.45
C ILE A 30 -7.82 6.21 17.54
N GLU A 31 -8.41 5.97 18.71
CA GLU A 31 -9.86 6.07 18.93
C GLU A 31 -10.36 7.50 18.84
N SER A 32 -9.62 8.46 19.41
CA SER A 32 -10.04 9.84 19.60
C SER A 32 -9.74 10.77 18.42
N VAL A 33 -8.60 10.57 17.74
CA VAL A 33 -8.14 11.44 16.64
C VAL A 33 -8.16 10.70 15.31
N GLY A 34 -7.56 9.51 15.28
CA GLY A 34 -7.41 8.72 14.05
C GLY A 34 -8.74 8.30 13.44
N ARG A 35 -9.62 7.67 14.23
CA ARG A 35 -10.92 7.16 13.77
C ARG A 35 -11.85 8.29 13.28
N PRO A 36 -12.03 9.42 13.99
CA PRO A 36 -12.83 10.52 13.46
C PRO A 36 -12.22 11.19 12.22
N ALA A 37 -10.89 11.29 12.12
CA ALA A 37 -10.22 11.83 10.94
C ALA A 37 -10.46 10.96 9.70
N LEU A 38 -10.31 9.64 9.83
CA LEU A 38 -10.63 8.70 8.76
C LEU A 38 -12.12 8.69 8.41
N GLY A 39 -13.00 8.74 9.42
CA GLY A 39 -14.45 8.79 9.21
C GLY A 39 -14.89 9.99 8.36
N ARG A 40 -14.37 11.19 8.67
CA ARG A 40 -14.63 12.40 7.86
C ARG A 40 -14.12 12.25 6.44
N PHE A 41 -12.90 11.75 6.27
CA PHE A 41 -12.30 11.55 4.95
C PHE A 41 -13.10 10.56 4.09
N LEU A 42 -13.48 9.41 4.66
CA LEU A 42 -14.27 8.39 3.96
C LEU A 42 -15.66 8.89 3.60
N LEU A 43 -16.31 9.66 4.48
CA LEU A 43 -17.59 10.28 4.20
C LEU A 43 -17.50 11.22 2.98
N GLN A 44 -16.50 12.09 2.95
CA GLN A 44 -16.28 13.01 1.83
C GLN A 44 -16.02 12.25 0.51
N LEU A 45 -15.10 11.27 0.53
CA LEU A 45 -14.83 10.44 -0.64
C LEU A 45 -16.09 9.73 -1.17
N ASN A 46 -16.87 9.14 -0.27
CA ASN A 46 -18.06 8.40 -0.65
C ASN A 46 -19.16 9.32 -1.20
N VAL A 47 -19.39 10.46 -0.56
CA VAL A 47 -20.38 11.45 -1.02
C VAL A 47 -20.02 11.94 -2.42
N TYR A 48 -18.80 12.46 -2.62
CA TYR A 48 -18.40 13.00 -3.93
C TYR A 48 -18.46 11.94 -5.04
N LYS A 49 -18.04 10.70 -4.75
CA LYS A 49 -18.15 9.59 -5.71
C LYS A 49 -19.61 9.26 -6.03
N SER A 50 -20.47 9.18 -5.01
CA SER A 50 -21.88 8.77 -5.18
C SER A 50 -22.72 9.83 -5.88
N THR A 51 -22.38 11.11 -5.72
CA THR A 51 -23.08 12.23 -6.36
C THR A 51 -22.45 12.67 -7.68
N ALA A 52 -21.44 11.94 -8.18
CA ALA A 52 -20.67 12.31 -9.37
C ALA A 52 -20.09 13.74 -9.32
N ASP A 53 -19.74 14.23 -8.13
CA ASP A 53 -19.14 15.55 -7.92
C ASP A 53 -17.63 15.48 -8.22
N PHE A 54 -17.31 15.58 -9.51
CA PHE A 54 -15.95 15.46 -10.00
C PHE A 54 -15.03 16.58 -9.52
N GLU A 55 -15.51 17.83 -9.51
CA GLU A 55 -14.67 18.99 -9.16
C GLU A 55 -14.23 18.91 -7.69
N ALA A 56 -15.16 18.63 -6.77
CA ALA A 56 -14.83 18.50 -5.35
C ALA A 56 -13.98 17.24 -5.08
N ALA A 57 -14.30 16.12 -5.73
CA ALA A 57 -13.51 14.89 -5.60
C ALA A 57 -12.05 15.08 -6.05
N ASN A 58 -11.85 15.71 -7.21
CA ASN A 58 -10.53 15.92 -7.78
C ASN A 58 -9.72 16.91 -6.93
N ALA A 59 -10.34 17.99 -6.44
CA ALA A 59 -9.69 18.94 -5.54
C ALA A 59 -9.26 18.28 -4.22
N LEU A 60 -10.15 17.52 -3.59
CA LEU A 60 -9.84 16.77 -2.36
C LEU A 60 -8.67 15.80 -2.60
N PHE A 61 -8.78 14.94 -3.62
CA PHE A 61 -7.77 13.92 -3.88
C PHE A 61 -6.41 14.54 -4.24
N SER A 62 -6.40 15.53 -5.13
CA SER A 62 -5.18 16.23 -5.56
C SER A 62 -4.44 16.87 -4.38
N SER A 63 -5.17 17.57 -3.49
CA SER A 63 -4.57 18.20 -2.31
C SER A 63 -4.00 17.19 -1.31
N LEU A 64 -4.57 15.99 -1.23
CA LEU A 64 -4.09 14.94 -0.33
C LEU A 64 -2.90 14.17 -0.89
N THR A 65 -2.82 14.03 -2.22
CA THR A 65 -1.73 13.31 -2.89
C THR A 65 -0.61 14.21 -3.39
N SER A 66 -0.75 15.53 -3.28
CA SER A 66 0.31 16.47 -3.62
C SER A 66 1.49 16.31 -2.66
N VAL A 67 2.69 16.19 -3.22
CA VAL A 67 3.93 15.99 -2.46
C VAL A 67 4.59 17.35 -2.25
N GLY A 68 4.67 17.79 -0.99
CA GLY A 68 5.42 18.99 -0.60
C GLY A 68 6.93 18.76 -0.56
N GLU A 69 7.70 19.84 -0.44
CA GLU A 69 9.17 19.80 -0.40
C GLU A 69 9.70 18.91 0.75
N ASP A 70 9.08 18.98 1.92
CA ASP A 70 9.45 18.16 3.09
C ASP A 70 9.36 16.64 2.78
N MET A 71 8.29 16.23 2.09
CA MET A 71 8.10 14.82 1.71
C MET A 71 9.01 14.42 0.54
N LEU A 72 9.36 15.36 -0.32
CA LEU A 72 10.30 15.13 -1.42
C LEU A 72 11.73 14.90 -0.91
N ALA A 73 12.12 15.60 0.15
CA ALA A 73 13.42 15.43 0.81
C ALA A 73 13.62 14.01 1.37
N LEU A 74 12.54 13.32 1.76
CA LEU A 74 12.59 11.94 2.27
C LEU A 74 12.71 10.88 1.16
N ARG A 75 12.48 11.25 -0.11
CA ARG A 75 12.43 10.31 -1.24
C ARG A 75 13.72 9.49 -1.44
N PRO A 76 14.94 10.05 -1.34
CA PRO A 76 16.17 9.29 -1.51
C PRO A 76 16.30 8.15 -0.48
N ALA A 77 16.08 8.45 0.80
CA ALA A 77 16.11 7.47 1.89
C ALA A 77 15.10 6.33 1.67
N VAL A 78 13.86 6.66 1.26
CA VAL A 78 12.82 5.67 0.95
C VAL A 78 13.23 4.77 -0.23
N LEU A 79 13.85 5.34 -1.26
CA LEU A 79 14.31 4.58 -2.42
C LEU A 79 15.50 3.68 -2.08
N ALA A 80 16.41 4.13 -1.22
CA ALA A 80 17.55 3.35 -0.76
C ALA A 80 17.13 2.08 0.01
N LYS A 81 16.03 2.16 0.77
CA LYS A 81 15.47 1.03 1.54
C LYS A 81 14.40 0.24 0.78
N ARG A 82 14.20 0.47 -0.52
CA ARG A 82 13.17 -0.19 -1.32
C ARG A 82 13.42 -1.70 -1.39
N ALA A 83 12.52 -2.49 -0.81
CA ALA A 83 12.50 -3.93 -1.02
C ALA A 83 12.10 -4.27 -2.48
N PRO A 84 12.73 -5.29 -3.10
CA PRO A 84 12.27 -5.81 -4.38
C PRO A 84 10.83 -6.31 -4.25
N LYS A 85 10.02 -6.12 -5.30
CA LYS A 85 8.64 -6.60 -5.29
C LYS A 85 8.65 -8.12 -5.24
N GLY A 86 7.93 -8.68 -4.26
CA GLY A 86 7.74 -10.12 -4.17
C GLY A 86 7.10 -10.66 -5.44
N VAL A 87 7.64 -11.77 -5.93
CA VAL A 87 7.15 -12.50 -7.08
C VAL A 87 6.67 -13.86 -6.58
N PHE A 88 5.43 -14.22 -6.89
CA PHE A 88 4.82 -15.46 -6.43
C PHE A 88 4.81 -16.48 -7.56
N VAL A 89 5.45 -17.62 -7.32
CA VAL A 89 5.34 -18.78 -8.20
C VAL A 89 3.96 -19.40 -7.96
N GLN A 90 3.14 -19.47 -9.01
CA GLN A 90 1.76 -19.95 -8.91
C GLN A 90 1.69 -21.43 -9.27
N PRO A 91 0.84 -22.22 -8.59
CA PRO A 91 0.60 -23.59 -8.99
C PRO A 91 -0.26 -23.67 -10.25
N ASN A 92 -0.27 -24.84 -10.88
CA ASN A 92 -1.19 -25.22 -11.96
C ASN A 92 -2.12 -26.34 -11.48
N THR A 93 -3.27 -26.48 -12.13
CA THR A 93 -4.23 -27.55 -11.83
C THR A 93 -4.51 -28.37 -13.08
N THR A 94 -4.43 -29.70 -12.98
CA THR A 94 -4.72 -30.63 -14.07
C THR A 94 -5.77 -31.65 -13.63
N ILE A 95 -6.45 -32.28 -14.60
CA ILE A 95 -7.42 -33.36 -14.33
C ILE A 95 -6.69 -34.69 -14.56
N ALA A 96 -6.60 -35.51 -13.51
CA ALA A 96 -6.02 -36.85 -13.58
C ALA A 96 -6.96 -37.83 -14.30
N ALA A 97 -6.44 -39.01 -14.66
CA ALA A 97 -7.18 -40.04 -15.39
C ALA A 97 -8.41 -40.58 -14.64
N ASP A 98 -8.43 -40.46 -13.30
CA ASP A 98 -9.54 -40.82 -12.43
C ASP A 98 -10.57 -39.68 -12.26
N GLY A 99 -10.37 -38.55 -12.96
CA GLY A 99 -11.24 -37.37 -12.91
C GLY A 99 -10.97 -36.43 -11.73
N GLN A 100 -9.96 -36.70 -10.88
CA GLN A 100 -9.60 -35.83 -9.77
C GLN A 100 -8.75 -34.63 -10.22
N VAL A 101 -8.92 -33.48 -9.56
CA VAL A 101 -8.08 -32.30 -9.79
C VAL A 101 -6.79 -32.42 -8.99
N VAL A 102 -5.65 -32.36 -9.67
CA VAL A 102 -4.31 -32.40 -9.07
C VAL A 102 -3.73 -30.99 -9.05
N LEU A 103 -3.21 -30.58 -7.89
CA LEU A 103 -2.46 -29.34 -7.73
C LEU A 103 -0.98 -29.63 -7.98
N GLN A 104 -0.41 -28.98 -8.99
CA GLN A 104 1.01 -29.02 -9.29
C GLN A 104 1.68 -27.75 -8.78
N GLU A 105 2.51 -27.90 -7.75
CA GLU A 105 3.29 -26.82 -7.16
C GLU A 105 4.69 -26.75 -7.79
N TYR A 106 5.28 -25.56 -7.74
CA TYR A 106 6.61 -25.30 -8.27
C TYR A 106 7.46 -24.64 -7.17
N PRO A 107 8.78 -24.87 -7.14
CA PRO A 107 9.65 -24.27 -6.14
C PRO A 107 9.67 -22.73 -6.31
N ALA A 108 9.85 -22.00 -5.20
CA ALA A 108 9.97 -20.54 -5.19
C ALA A 108 11.35 -20.06 -5.70
N THR A 109 11.71 -20.49 -6.90
CA THR A 109 12.96 -20.15 -7.59
C THR A 109 12.67 -19.56 -8.97
N PRO A 110 13.65 -18.90 -9.62
CA PRO A 110 13.49 -18.41 -10.99
C PRO A 110 13.11 -19.51 -11.98
N GLU A 111 13.64 -20.71 -11.82
CA GLU A 111 13.32 -21.88 -12.65
C GLU A 111 11.88 -22.33 -12.41
N GLY A 112 11.45 -22.46 -11.14
CA GLY A 112 10.08 -22.81 -10.81
C GLY A 112 9.06 -21.81 -11.33
N MET A 113 9.42 -20.52 -11.40
CA MET A 113 8.61 -19.52 -12.09
C MET A 113 8.45 -19.84 -13.59
N VAL A 114 9.54 -20.12 -14.30
CA VAL A 114 9.49 -20.44 -15.74
C VAL A 114 8.68 -21.70 -15.98
N ASP A 115 8.96 -22.77 -15.22
CA ASP A 115 8.27 -24.05 -15.34
C ASP A 115 6.76 -23.90 -15.09
N SER A 116 6.37 -23.09 -14.10
CA SER A 116 4.95 -22.82 -13.82
C SER A 116 4.21 -22.18 -15.00
N PHE A 117 4.91 -21.41 -15.84
CA PHE A 117 4.32 -20.81 -17.05
C PHE A 117 4.39 -21.73 -18.26
N LEU A 118 5.43 -22.56 -18.37
CA LEU A 118 5.56 -23.55 -19.45
C LEU A 118 4.45 -24.60 -19.39
N ASP A 119 4.15 -25.10 -18.19
CA ASP A 119 3.12 -26.13 -17.98
C ASP A 119 1.69 -25.57 -17.99
N ARG A 120 1.53 -24.24 -17.96
CA ARG A 120 0.21 -23.59 -17.86
C ARG A 120 -0.51 -23.49 -19.20
N PHE A 121 0.23 -23.47 -20.31
CA PHE A 121 -0.28 -23.27 -21.68
C PHE A 121 0.06 -24.47 -22.57
#